data_AF-A0A5D0UAC7-F1
#
_entry.id   AF-A0A5D0UAC7-F1
#
_cell.length_a   1.000
_cell.length_b   1.000
_cell.length_c   1.000
_cell.angle_alpha   90.00
_cell.angle_beta   90.00
_cell.angle_gamma   90.00
#
_symmetry.space_group_name_H-M   'P 1'
#
loop_
_entity.id
_entity.type
_entity.pdbx_description
1 polymer ?
#
loop_
_entity_poly.entity_id
_entity_poly.type
_entity_poly.pdbx_seq_one_letter_code
_entity_poly.pdbx_strand_id
1 'polypeptide(L)'
;MGPSLSRDAELRVLGELCRALVKRGLYVQMRDAVPGLTVTRTGGTALDIIGYVVVNRHKREISWWRVDNVHPVADLDAAAERITAFMHEPTASNLPRRP
;
A
#
# COMPACT_ATOMS: atom_id res chain seq x y z
N MET A 1 5.54 15.62 -18.92
CA MET A 1 5.74 14.35 -18.18
C MET A 1 7.12 14.40 -17.55
N GLY A 2 7.22 14.27 -16.23
CA GLY A 2 8.52 14.20 -15.55
C GLY A 2 9.25 12.88 -15.85
N PRO A 3 10.56 12.79 -15.58
CA PRO A 3 11.28 11.53 -15.75
C PRO A 3 10.68 10.45 -14.84
N SER A 4 10.62 9.23 -15.37
CA SER A 4 10.19 8.07 -14.59
C SER A 4 11.15 7.82 -13.44
N LEU A 5 10.64 7.31 -12.31
CA LEU A 5 11.51 6.92 -11.19
C LEU A 5 12.47 5.81 -11.60
N SER A 6 13.73 5.93 -11.18
CA SER A 6 14.67 4.81 -11.24
C SER A 6 14.21 3.70 -10.30
N ARG A 7 14.72 2.49 -10.51
CA ARG A 7 14.44 1.35 -9.62
C ARG A 7 14.92 1.62 -8.18
N ASP A 8 16.06 2.27 -8.01
CA ASP A 8 16.55 2.63 -6.67
C ASP A 8 15.66 3.67 -5.99
N ALA A 9 15.15 4.64 -6.75
CA ALA A 9 14.22 5.64 -6.22
C ALA A 9 12.88 5.00 -5.81
N GLU A 10 12.37 4.06 -6.62
CA GLU A 10 11.19 3.26 -6.30
C GLU A 10 11.40 2.44 -5.01
N LEU A 11 12.53 1.75 -4.86
CA LEU A 11 12.84 0.96 -3.67
C LEU A 11 12.99 1.84 -2.42
N ARG A 12 13.56 3.04 -2.55
CA ARG A 12 13.61 4.02 -1.45
C ARG A 12 12.22 4.46 -1.02
N VAL A 13 11.35 4.82 -1.97
CA VAL A 13 9.95 5.17 -1.69
C VAL A 13 9.22 4.02 -0.99
N LEU A 14 9.36 2.79 -1.48
CA LEU A 14 8.75 1.61 -0.87
C LEU A 14 9.28 1.36 0.56
N GLY A 15 10.59 1.56 0.78
CA GLY A 15 11.21 1.42 2.09
C GLY A 15 10.73 2.48 3.10
N GLU A 16 10.62 3.74 2.67
CA GLU A 16 10.09 4.84 3.48
C GLU A 16 8.61 4.64 3.80
N LEU A 17 7.80 4.28 2.80
CA LEU A 17 6.40 3.97 2.99
C LEU A 17 6.19 2.78 3.93
N CYS A 18 6.99 1.72 3.78
CA CYS A 18 6.95 0.56 4.68
C CYS A 18 7.17 0.99 6.13
N ARG A 19 8.19 1.82 6.40
CA ARG A 19 8.44 2.36 7.75
C ARG A 19 7.28 3.20 8.27
N ALA A 20 6.68 4.04 7.42
CA ALA A 20 5.54 4.87 7.80
C ALA A 20 4.30 4.02 8.16
N LEU A 21 4.01 2.97 7.38
CA LEU A 21 2.90 2.05 7.64
C LEU A 21 3.14 1.21 8.92
N VAL A 22 4.36 0.72 9.14
CA VAL A 22 4.72 -0.03 10.36
C VAL A 22 4.59 0.85 11.60
N LYS A 23 5.02 2.12 11.55
CA LYS A 23 4.81 3.09 12.65
C LYS A 23 3.34 3.29 12.99
N ARG A 24 2.44 3.09 12.03
CA ARG A 24 0.98 3.18 12.20
C ARG A 24 0.33 1.85 12.62
N GLY A 25 1.14 0.81 12.88
CA GLY A 25 0.67 -0.47 13.41
C GLY A 25 0.24 -1.49 12.35
N LEU A 26 0.47 -1.20 11.06
CA LEU A 26 0.24 -2.19 10.01
C LEU A 26 1.41 -3.17 9.91
N TYR A 27 1.08 -4.43 9.61
CA TYR A 27 2.04 -5.47 9.31
C TYR A 27 2.28 -5.47 7.80
N VAL A 28 3.50 -5.11 7.40
CA VAL A 28 3.85 -4.88 6.01
C VAL A 28 5.14 -5.61 5.65
N GLN A 29 5.17 -6.23 4.47
CA GLN A 29 6.34 -6.92 3.94
C GLN A 29 6.64 -6.45 2.52
N MET A 30 7.93 -6.31 2.19
CA MET A 30 8.34 -6.11 0.80
C MET A 30 8.21 -7.43 0.03
N ARG A 31 7.80 -7.37 -1.23
CA ARG A 31 7.85 -8.54 -2.11
C ARG A 31 9.16 -8.57 -2.89
N ASP A 32 9.81 -9.73 -2.87
CA ASP A 32 11.09 -9.93 -3.56
C ASP A 32 10.95 -10.01 -5.09
N ALA A 33 9.80 -10.50 -5.59
CA ALA A 33 9.58 -10.74 -7.02
C ALA A 33 9.06 -9.52 -7.80
N VAL A 34 8.34 -8.61 -7.13
CA VAL A 34 7.75 -7.41 -7.75
C VAL A 34 7.90 -6.24 -6.76
N PRO A 35 8.47 -5.09 -7.16
CA PRO A 35 8.56 -3.92 -6.29
C PRO A 35 7.18 -3.50 -5.77
N GLY A 36 6.95 -3.73 -4.48
CA GLY A 36 5.67 -3.48 -3.83
C GLY A 36 5.65 -3.96 -2.39
N LEU A 37 4.59 -3.60 -1.69
CA LEU A 37 4.34 -3.96 -0.30
C LEU A 37 3.08 -4.82 -0.21
N THR A 38 3.15 -5.89 0.57
CA THR A 38 1.99 -6.65 1.03
C THR A 38 1.63 -6.21 2.44
N VAL A 39 0.36 -5.91 2.66
CA VAL A 39 -0.20 -5.60 3.98
C VAL A 39 -0.94 -6.84 4.47
N THR A 40 -0.60 -7.32 5.66
CA THR A 40 -1.24 -8.48 6.29
C THR A 40 -2.14 -8.04 7.44
N ARG A 41 -3.15 -8.84 7.75
CA ARG A 41 -3.96 -8.64 8.95
C ARG A 41 -3.07 -8.74 10.19
N THR A 42 -3.31 -7.87 11.17
CA THR A 42 -2.67 -7.95 12.49
C THR A 42 -2.87 -9.33 13.12
N GLY A 43 -1.77 -9.96 13.53
CA GLY A 43 -1.77 -11.33 14.09
C GLY A 43 -1.99 -12.45 13.07
N GLY A 44 -2.10 -12.12 11.78
CA GLY A 44 -2.17 -13.09 10.68
C GLY A 44 -0.79 -13.59 10.24
N THR A 45 -0.81 -14.60 9.38
CA THR A 45 0.38 -15.14 8.71
C THR A 45 0.69 -14.36 7.43
N ALA A 46 1.83 -14.65 6.80
CA ALA A 46 2.16 -14.11 5.47
C ALA A 46 1.14 -14.51 4.36
N LEU A 47 0.21 -15.41 4.66
CA LEU A 47 -0.88 -15.81 3.77
C LEU A 47 -2.13 -14.94 3.95
N ASP A 48 -2.24 -14.18 5.04
CA ASP A 48 -3.38 -13.32 5.37
C ASP A 48 -3.21 -11.91 4.79
N ILE A 49 -2.89 -11.84 3.49
CA ILE A 49 -2.69 -10.58 2.77
C ILE A 49 -4.04 -9.92 2.53
N ILE A 50 -4.21 -8.72 3.08
CA ILE A 50 -5.43 -7.92 2.94
C ILE A 50 -5.25 -6.73 2.00
N GLY A 51 -4.02 -6.47 1.54
CA GLY A 51 -3.74 -5.36 0.64
C GLY A 51 -2.40 -5.48 -0.06
N TYR A 52 -2.34 -4.89 -1.24
CA TYR A 52 -1.12 -4.69 -2.01
C TYR A 52 -0.94 -3.21 -2.29
N VAL A 53 0.29 -2.72 -2.15
CA VAL A 53 0.70 -1.35 -2.46
C VAL A 53 1.83 -1.40 -3.47
N VAL A 54 1.74 -0.62 -4.54
CA VAL A 54 2.74 -0.56 -5.62
C VAL A 54 3.04 0.89 -5.97
N VAL A 55 4.20 1.12 -6.60
CA VAL A 55 4.58 2.45 -7.10
C VAL A 55 4.51 2.43 -8.63
N ASN A 56 3.72 3.34 -9.19
CA ASN A 56 3.78 3.64 -10.61
C ASN A 56 4.94 4.59 -10.89
N ARG A 57 6.07 4.04 -11.36
CA ARG A 57 7.28 4.83 -11.66
C ARG A 57 7.09 5.92 -12.70
N HIS A 58 6.20 5.70 -13.67
CA HIS A 58 5.97 6.65 -14.76
C HIS A 58 5.12 7.83 -14.29
N LYS A 59 4.12 7.57 -13.45
CA LYS A 59 3.23 8.59 -12.90
C LYS A 59 3.71 9.19 -11.58
N ARG A 60 4.70 8.57 -10.92
CA ARG A 60 5.19 8.93 -9.59
C ARG A 60 4.06 8.89 -8.55
N GLU A 61 3.29 7.81 -8.60
CA GLU A 61 2.13 7.58 -7.75
C GLU A 61 2.28 6.27 -6.98
N ILE A 62 1.77 6.24 -5.76
CA ILE A 62 1.50 5.06 -4.96
C ILE A 62 0.08 4.64 -5.27
N SER A 63 -0.13 3.35 -5.50
CA SER A 63 -1.46 2.79 -5.69
C SER A 63 -1.66 1.61 -4.75
N TRP A 64 -2.84 1.49 -4.16
CA TRP A 64 -3.24 0.33 -3.37
C TRP A 64 -4.65 -0.08 -3.74
N TRP A 65 -5.01 -1.35 -3.48
CA TRP A 65 -6.34 -1.95 -3.64
C TRP A 65 -7.48 -1.05 -4.17
N ARG A 66 -8.08 -1.42 -5.32
CA ARG A 66 -8.98 -0.61 -6.19
C ARG A 66 -8.24 0.43 -7.05
N VAL A 67 -8.63 0.55 -8.31
CA VAL A 67 -7.90 1.35 -9.33
C VAL A 67 -7.82 2.84 -8.97
N ASP A 68 -8.79 3.35 -8.22
CA ASP A 68 -8.90 4.79 -7.92
C ASP A 68 -8.13 5.21 -6.66
N ASN A 69 -7.59 4.25 -5.91
CA ASN A 69 -6.80 4.50 -4.72
C ASN A 69 -5.35 4.82 -5.10
N VAL A 70 -5.14 6.09 -5.42
CA VAL A 70 -3.84 6.64 -5.80
C VAL A 70 -3.42 7.80 -4.91
N HIS A 71 -2.11 7.96 -4.71
CA HIS A 71 -1.51 9.07 -4.00
C HIS A 71 -0.16 9.46 -4.62
N PRO A 72 0.20 10.75 -4.72
CA PRO A 72 1.54 11.14 -5.15
C PRO A 72 2.64 10.60 -4.23
N VAL A 73 3.78 10.17 -4.79
CA VAL A 73 4.97 9.75 -4.00
C VAL A 73 5.64 10.92 -3.26
N ALA A 74 5.25 12.17 -3.57
CA ALA A 74 5.79 13.36 -2.92
C ALA A 74 5.31 13.54 -1.48
N ASP A 75 4.23 12.84 -1.10
CA ASP A 75 3.62 12.93 0.23
C ASP A 75 3.32 11.53 0.75
N LEU A 76 4.37 10.91 1.32
CA LEU A 76 4.33 9.54 1.81
C LEU A 76 3.57 9.42 3.14
N ASP A 77 3.58 10.46 3.96
CA ASP A 77 2.92 10.46 5.26
C ASP A 77 1.40 10.48 5.09
N ALA A 78 0.87 11.31 4.18
CA ALA A 78 -0.55 11.30 3.84
C ALA A 78 -0.95 10.03 3.08
N ALA A 79 -0.08 9.49 2.22
CA ALA A 79 -0.31 8.18 1.59
C ALA A 79 -0.44 7.09 2.66
N ALA A 80 0.47 7.05 3.64
CA ALA A 80 0.43 6.09 4.74
C ALA A 80 -0.82 6.23 5.60
N GLU A 81 -1.27 7.47 5.85
CA GLU A 81 -2.52 7.74 6.56
C GLU A 81 -3.73 7.17 5.82
N ARG A 82 -3.86 7.47 4.52
CA ARG A 82 -4.98 6.98 3.70
C ARG A 82 -4.99 5.47 3.55
N ILE A 83 -3.82 4.85 3.37
CA ILE A 83 -3.69 3.39 3.33
C ILE A 83 -4.13 2.80 4.68
N THR A 84 -3.66 3.36 5.79
CA THR A 84 -4.02 2.89 7.13
C THR A 84 -5.52 3.00 7.38
N ALA A 85 -6.12 4.15 7.08
CA ALA A 85 -7.56 4.37 7.18
C ALA A 85 -8.34 3.35 6.33
N PHE A 86 -7.89 3.11 5.10
CA PHE A 86 -8.51 2.12 4.20
C PHE A 86 -8.44 0.69 4.74
N MET A 87 -7.30 0.29 5.32
CA MET A 87 -7.13 -1.07 5.88
C MET A 87 -7.96 -1.31 7.15
N HIS A 88 -8.30 -0.23 7.87
CA HIS A 88 -9.17 -0.28 9.04
C HIS A 88 -10.65 -0.07 8.72
N GLU A 89 -10.98 0.35 7.50
CA GLU A 89 -12.36 0.45 7.07
C GLU A 89 -13.00 -0.94 7.16
N PRO A 90 -14.11 -1.11 7.92
CA PRO A 90 -14.81 -2.37 7.95
C PRO A 90 -15.24 -2.68 6.52
N THR A 91 -14.67 -3.71 5.91
CA THR A 91 -15.12 -4.18 4.60
C THR A 91 -16.63 -4.42 4.69
N ALA A 92 -17.43 -3.57 4.05
CA ALA A 92 -18.89 -3.70 3.93
C ALA A 92 -19.30 -4.95 3.10
N SER A 93 -18.41 -5.91 2.94
CA SER A 93 -18.59 -7.17 2.20
C SER A 93 -18.84 -8.34 3.16
N ASN A 94 -19.63 -8.10 4.22
CA ASN A 94 -20.20 -9.15 5.06
C ASN A 94 -21.70 -8.95 5.32
N LEU A 95 -22.37 -8.01 4.63
CA LEU A 95 -23.83 -8.01 4.61
C LEU A 95 -24.28 -9.20 3.75
N PRO A 96 -25.03 -10.18 4.30
CA PRO A 96 -25.62 -11.21 3.47
C PRO A 96 -26.49 -10.50 2.45
N ARG A 97 -26.27 -10.79 1.17
CA ARG A 97 -27.24 -10.45 0.12
C ARG A 97 -28.52 -11.19 0.51
N ARG A 98 -29.47 -10.48 1.13
CA ARG A 98 -30.79 -11.06 1.41
C ARG A 98 -31.48 -11.36 0.07
N PRO A 99 -32.19 -12.49 0.00
CA PRO A 99 -32.91 -12.93 -1.20
C PRO A 99 -34.01 -11.96 -1.60
#